data_AF-A0A7Y2IKH2-F1
#
_entry.id   AF-A0A7Y2IKH2-F1
#
_cell.length_a   1.000
_cell.length_b   1.000
_cell.length_c   1.000
_cell.angle_alpha   90.00
_cell.angle_beta   90.00
_cell.angle_gamma   90.00
#
_symmetry.space_group_name_H-M   'P 1'
#
loop_
_entity.id
_entity.type
_entity.pdbx_description
1 polymer ?
#
loop_
_entity_poly.entity_id
_entity_poly.type
_entity_poly.pdbx_seq_one_letter_code
_entity_poly.pdbx_strand_id
1 'polypeptide(L)'
;MPFDLDATTHIFTATDNGGIQEVVADDASDTNNIALIELHLADEAAKFQSGDFSDPEAIHGSAMPGLAVLQERFDEVDVALL
;
A
#
# COMPACT_ATOMS: atom_id res chain seq x y z
N MET A 1 3.74 8.07 -4.69
CA MET A 1 2.84 7.57 -5.74
C MET A 1 3.44 7.85 -7.11
N PRO A 2 3.75 6.81 -7.90
CA PRO A 2 4.26 6.95 -9.26
C PRO A 2 3.16 7.13 -10.33
N PHE A 3 1.91 7.32 -9.92
CA PHE A 3 0.71 7.43 -10.75
C PHE A 3 -0.08 8.71 -10.40
N ASP A 4 -1.02 9.12 -11.26
CA ASP A 4 -1.84 10.31 -11.04
C ASP A 4 -2.90 10.04 -9.98
N LEU A 5 -2.75 10.66 -8.81
CA LEU A 5 -3.66 10.50 -7.68
C LEU A 5 -5.06 11.06 -7.95
N ASP A 6 -5.16 12.16 -8.72
CA ASP A 6 -6.44 12.83 -8.98
C ASP A 6 -7.31 12.04 -9.98
N ALA A 7 -6.72 11.06 -10.66
CA ALA A 7 -7.39 10.11 -11.57
C ALA A 7 -7.55 8.70 -10.95
N THR A 8 -7.44 8.60 -9.61
CA THR A 8 -7.60 7.35 -8.89
C THR A 8 -8.49 7.49 -7.66
N THR A 9 -9.23 6.43 -7.38
CA THR A 9 -9.95 6.25 -6.13
C THR A 9 -9.24 5.23 -5.25
N HIS A 10 -8.82 5.65 -4.05
CA HIS A 10 -8.28 4.78 -3.01
C HIS A 10 -9.38 4.36 -2.04
N ILE A 11 -9.57 3.05 -1.86
CA ILE A 11 -10.58 2.48 -0.97
C ILE A 11 -9.86 1.67 0.10
N PHE A 12 -10.18 1.94 1.36
CA PHE A 12 -9.66 1.20 2.51
C PHE A 12 -10.81 0.51 3.23
N THR A 13 -10.77 -0.82 3.25
CA THR A 13 -11.79 -1.66 3.87
C THR A 13 -11.18 -2.40 5.05
N ALA A 14 -11.65 -2.13 6.27
CA ALA A 14 -11.26 -2.89 7.45
C ALA A 14 -11.86 -4.31 7.40
N THR A 15 -11.08 -5.30 7.83
CA THR A 15 -11.52 -6.70 7.99
C THR A 15 -11.26 -7.15 9.43
N ASP A 16 -11.76 -8.33 9.81
CA ASP A 16 -11.54 -8.87 11.16
C ASP A 16 -10.05 -9.11 11.46
N ASN A 17 -9.21 -9.26 10.43
CA ASN A 17 -7.79 -9.62 10.54
C ASN A 17 -6.84 -8.56 9.97
N GLY A 18 -7.32 -7.35 9.67
CA GLY A 18 -6.48 -6.29 9.10
C GLY A 18 -7.28 -5.34 8.21
N GLY A 19 -6.75 -5.10 7.00
CA GLY A 19 -7.39 -4.22 6.03
C GLY A 19 -7.07 -4.61 4.60
N ILE A 20 -7.91 -4.17 3.68
CA ILE A 20 -7.72 -4.26 2.23
C ILE A 20 -7.62 -2.83 1.71
N GLN A 21 -6.60 -2.57 0.89
CA GLN A 21 -6.50 -1.36 0.10
C GLN A 21 -6.75 -1.71 -1.37
N GLU A 22 -7.66 -0.99 -1.99
CA GLU A 22 -7.88 -1.02 -3.44
C GLU A 22 -7.50 0.35 -4.01
N VAL A 23 -6.79 0.34 -5.13
CA VAL A 23 -6.45 1.54 -5.90
C VAL A 23 -7.01 1.36 -7.29
N VAL A 24 -8.01 2.16 -7.63
CA VAL A 24 -8.79 2.01 -8.86
C VAL A 24 -8.54 3.23 -9.73
N ALA A 25 -8.12 3.03 -10.99
CA ALA A 25 -8.13 4.10 -11.98
C ALA A 25 -9.59 4.47 -12.30
N ASP A 26 -9.91 5.76 -12.26
CA ASP A 26 -11.29 6.22 -12.47
C ASP A 26 -11.77 5.99 -13.92
N ASP A 27 -10.83 5.90 -14.87
CA ASP A 27 -11.05 5.47 -16.26
C ASP A 27 -10.37 4.12 -16.51
N ALA A 28 -11.17 3.09 -16.80
CA ALA A 28 -10.68 1.75 -17.11
C ALA A 28 -9.86 1.67 -18.42
N SER A 29 -9.87 2.71 -19.25
CA SER A 29 -9.04 2.83 -20.45
C SER A 29 -7.70 3.55 -20.21
N ASP A 30 -7.45 4.07 -19.01
CA ASP A 30 -6.16 4.66 -18.64
C ASP A 30 -5.14 3.56 -18.31
N THR A 31 -4.68 2.88 -19.36
CA THR A 31 -3.73 1.77 -19.25
C THR A 31 -2.39 2.19 -18.65
N ASN A 32 -2.04 3.48 -18.72
CA ASN A 32 -0.81 3.98 -18.13
C ASN A 32 -0.93 4.07 -16.61
N ASN A 33 -2.01 4.67 -16.11
CA ASN A 33 -2.23 4.77 -14.66
C ASN A 33 -2.40 3.38 -14.04
N ILE A 34 -3.15 2.48 -14.70
CA ILE A 34 -3.32 1.08 -14.28
C ILE A 34 -1.96 0.38 -14.13
N ALA A 35 -1.08 0.46 -15.14
CA ALA A 35 0.23 -0.20 -15.08
C ALA A 35 1.12 0.35 -13.96
N LEU A 36 1.04 1.66 -13.68
CA LEU A 36 1.81 2.30 -12.61
C LEU A 36 1.25 1.95 -11.22
N ILE A 37 -0.06 1.79 -11.08
CA ILE A 37 -0.72 1.31 -9.87
C ILE A 37 -0.26 -0.12 -9.58
N GLU A 38 -0.36 -1.03 -10.56
CA GLU A 38 0.04 -2.44 -10.42
C GLU A 38 1.51 -2.56 -10.01
N LEU A 39 2.40 -1.81 -10.67
CA LEU A 39 3.83 -1.78 -10.33
C LEU A 39 4.07 -1.27 -8.89
N HIS A 40 3.37 -0.20 -8.51
CA HIS A 40 3.51 0.38 -7.18
C HIS A 40 3.03 -0.58 -6.09
N LEU A 41 1.86 -1.21 -6.25
CA LEU A 41 1.32 -2.14 -5.27
C LEU A 41 2.20 -3.39 -5.12
N ALA A 42 2.85 -3.84 -6.20
CA ALA A 42 3.83 -4.92 -6.13
C ALA A 42 5.09 -4.52 -5.33
N ASP A 43 5.58 -3.28 -5.50
CA ASP A 43 6.72 -2.76 -4.74
C ASP A 43 6.38 -2.59 -3.25
N GLU A 44 5.23 -2.00 -2.93
CA GLU A 44 4.74 -1.86 -1.54
C GLU A 44 4.57 -3.22 -0.86
N ALA A 45 3.98 -4.20 -1.56
CA ALA A 45 3.82 -5.55 -1.04
C ALA A 45 5.19 -6.19 -0.71
N ALA A 46 6.17 -6.06 -1.61
CA ALA A 46 7.51 -6.58 -1.38
C ALA A 46 8.22 -5.89 -0.20
N LYS A 47 8.06 -4.56 -0.07
CA LYS A 47 8.60 -3.79 1.05
C LYS A 47 8.01 -4.25 2.37
N PHE A 48 6.69 -4.31 2.49
CA PHE A 48 6.03 -4.76 3.73
C PHE A 48 6.41 -6.19 4.11
N GLN A 49 6.51 -7.11 3.13
CA GLN A 49 6.98 -8.48 3.35
C GLN A 49 8.43 -8.57 3.84
N SER A 50 9.23 -7.52 3.63
CA SER A 50 10.62 -7.41 4.12
C SER A 50 10.77 -6.56 5.38
N GLY A 51 9.67 -6.07 5.94
CA GLY A 51 9.67 -5.17 7.10
C GLY A 51 10.08 -3.74 6.79
N ASP A 52 10.14 -3.36 5.51
CA ASP A 52 10.37 -1.99 5.08
C ASP A 52 9.04 -1.23 5.08
N PHE A 53 8.88 -0.34 6.06
CA PHE A 53 7.73 0.55 6.22
C PHE A 53 8.11 2.02 5.97
N SER A 54 9.16 2.27 5.18
CA SER A 54 9.67 3.63 4.95
C SER A 54 8.68 4.55 4.21
N ASP A 55 7.85 4.00 3.31
CA ASP A 55 6.81 4.78 2.62
C ASP A 55 5.71 5.30 3.55
N PRO A 56 5.04 4.47 4.37
CA PRO A 56 4.07 4.98 5.35
C PRO A 56 4.75 5.87 6.41
N GLU A 57 5.99 5.58 6.81
CA GLU A 57 6.74 6.47 7.71
C GLU A 57 6.98 7.86 7.07
N ALA A 58 7.29 7.94 5.77
CA ALA A 58 7.50 9.21 5.09
C ALA A 58 6.23 10.08 5.04
N ILE A 59 5.05 9.46 5.00
CA ILE A 59 3.75 10.15 4.92
C ILE A 59 3.22 10.50 6.32
N HIS A 60 3.31 9.57 7.27
CA HIS A 60 2.69 9.69 8.59
C HIS A 60 3.68 10.10 9.70
N GLY A 61 4.97 10.12 9.39
CA GLY A 61 6.07 10.44 10.29
C GLY A 61 6.54 9.25 11.13
N SER A 62 7.74 9.37 11.68
CA SER A 62 8.37 8.36 12.55
C SER A 62 7.63 8.09 13.87
N ALA A 63 6.65 8.92 14.20
CA ALA A 63 5.77 8.76 15.37
C ALA A 63 4.46 8.03 15.04
N MET A 64 4.31 7.46 13.84
CA MET A 64 3.13 6.68 13.45
C MET A 64 2.87 5.57 14.50
N PRO A 65 1.69 5.55 15.14
CA PRO A 65 1.37 4.51 16.11
C PRO A 65 1.51 3.11 15.50
N GLY A 66 2.28 2.24 16.16
CA GLY A 66 2.50 0.87 15.72
C GLY A 66 3.66 0.66 14.74
N LEU A 67 4.32 1.71 14.23
CA LEU A 67 5.43 1.57 13.26
C LEU A 67 6.54 0.63 13.74
N ALA A 68 7.04 0.83 14.98
CA ALA A 68 8.10 -0.01 15.53
C ALA A 68 7.66 -1.48 15.68
N VAL A 69 6.39 -1.72 16.01
CA VAL A 69 5.84 -3.09 16.14
C VAL A 69 5.73 -3.76 14.77
N LEU A 70 5.30 -3.02 13.75
CA LEU A 70 5.24 -3.51 12.37
C LEU A 70 6.63 -3.87 11.86
N GLN A 71 7.63 -3.02 12.08
CA GLN A 71 9.03 -3.27 11.69
C GLN A 71 9.63 -4.48 12.41
N GLU A 72 9.35 -4.66 13.71
CA GLU A 72 9.91 -5.77 14.50
C GLU A 72 9.24 -7.13 14.18
N ARG A 73 7.95 -7.12 13.83
CA ARG A 73 7.12 -8.33 13.68
C ARG A 73 6.54 -8.49 12.28
N PHE A 74 7.24 -7.97 11.27
CA PHE A 74 6.77 -7.97 9.88
C PHE A 74 6.50 -9.38 9.34
N ASP A 75 7.23 -10.37 9.85
CA ASP A 75 7.10 -11.79 9.50
C ASP A 75 5.81 -12.44 10.04
N GLU A 76 5.09 -11.76 10.93
CA GLU A 76 3.77 -12.17 11.41
C GLU A 76 2.60 -11.52 10.64
N VAL A 77 2.89 -10.61 9.70
CA VAL A 77 1.89 -9.91 8.90
C VAL A 77 1.75 -10.59 7.54
N ASP A 78 0.58 -11.16 7.28
CA ASP A 78 0.25 -11.71 5.96
C ASP A 78 -0.03 -10.56 4.98
N VAL A 79 0.86 -10.38 4.00
CA VAL A 79 0.72 -9.39 2.92
C VAL A 79 0.47 -10.14 1.61
N ALA A 80 -0.70 -9.91 1.01
CA ALA A 80 -1.08 -10.49 -0.26
C ALA A 80 -1.43 -9.38 -1.27
N LEU A 81 -0.86 -9.47 -2.47
CA LEU A 81 -1.32 -8.73 -3.64
C LEU A 81 -2.36 -9.59 -4.36
N LEU A 82 -3.56 -9.04 -4.57
CA LEU A 82 -4.71 -9.73 -5.17
C LEU A 82 -4.99 -9.24 -6.58
#